data_AF-A0A259HXK9-F1
#
_entry.id   AF-A0A259HXK9-F1
#
_cell.length_a   1.000
_cell.length_b   1.000
_cell.length_c   1.000
_cell.angle_alpha   90.00
_cell.angle_beta   90.00
_cell.angle_gamma   90.00
#
_symmetry.space_group_name_H-M   'P 1'
#
loop_
_entity.id
_entity.type
_entity.pdbx_description
1 polymer ?
#
loop_
_entity_poly.entity_id
_entity_poly.type
_entity_poly.pdbx_seq_one_letter_code
_entity_poly.pdbx_strand_id
1 'polypeptide(L)'
;MRTAANITLKQSTSLIFLGTVALFLFGLSYFPYTVETWYSTLWYPKLGQIMRQITAKIPFSLGDIGYVLLAIYLIVNVVRFIIQGAGARFPLDWWTWGGYKIITFSLKLYICFKLLWGLNYNREGIAYQL
;
A
#
# COMPACT_ATOMS: atom_id res chain seq x y z
N MET A 1 -14.73 17.18 -30.63
CA MET A 1 -13.60 16.51 -29.96
C MET A 1 -13.94 16.39 -28.48
N ARG A 2 -14.07 15.17 -27.94
CA ARG A 2 -14.20 14.96 -26.49
C ARG A 2 -12.82 15.09 -25.87
N THR A 3 -12.62 16.13 -25.08
CA THR A 3 -11.35 16.44 -24.40
C THR A 3 -11.00 15.31 -23.45
N ALA A 4 -9.77 14.81 -23.51
CA ALA A 4 -9.31 13.78 -22.60
C ALA A 4 -9.55 14.22 -21.14
N ALA A 5 -10.05 13.33 -20.27
CA ALA A 5 -10.18 13.62 -18.84
C ALA A 5 -8.77 13.80 -18.27
N ASN A 6 -8.41 15.06 -18.06
CA ASN A 6 -7.12 15.46 -17.56
C ASN A 6 -7.05 15.26 -16.04
N ILE A 7 -5.92 14.74 -15.56
CA ILE A 7 -5.60 14.71 -14.14
C ILE A 7 -5.51 16.16 -13.65
N THR A 8 -6.26 16.49 -12.61
CA THR A 8 -6.24 17.82 -12.00
C THR A 8 -4.91 18.08 -11.28
N LEU A 9 -4.53 19.34 -11.11
CA LEU A 9 -3.31 19.72 -10.39
C LEU A 9 -3.23 19.06 -9.01
N LYS A 10 -4.35 19.06 -8.26
CA LYS A 10 -4.44 18.41 -6.94
C LYS A 10 -4.14 16.92 -6.98
N GLN A 11 -4.63 16.21 -8.00
CA GLN A 11 -4.37 14.79 -8.18
C GLN A 11 -2.89 14.53 -8.51
N SER A 12 -2.28 15.36 -9.36
CA SER A 12 -0.85 15.28 -9.68
C SER A 12 0.01 15.54 -8.45
N THR A 13 -0.29 16.58 -7.66
CA THR A 13 0.41 16.85 -6.39
C THR A 13 0.30 15.67 -5.42
N SER A 14 -0.88 15.05 -5.33
CA SER A 14 -1.07 13.85 -4.51
C SER A 14 -0.22 12.67 -5.01
N LEU A 15 -0.12 12.45 -6.32
CA LEU A 15 0.72 11.38 -6.87
C LEU A 15 2.19 11.64 -6.60
N ILE A 16 2.66 12.86 -6.79
CA ILE A 16 4.05 13.25 -6.53
C ILE A 16 4.37 13.02 -5.06
N PHE A 17 3.53 13.50 -4.15
CA PHE A 17 3.73 13.31 -2.72
C PHE A 17 3.80 11.83 -2.34
N LEU A 18 2.81 11.03 -2.75
CA LEU A 18 2.78 9.59 -2.46
C LEU A 18 3.96 8.86 -3.11
N GLY A 19 4.32 9.22 -4.35
CA GLY A 19 5.46 8.66 -5.06
C GLY A 19 6.78 8.94 -4.33
N THR A 20 7.00 10.18 -3.90
CA THR A 20 8.19 10.56 -3.12
C THR A 20 8.28 9.79 -1.81
N VAL A 21 7.17 9.66 -1.07
CA VAL A 21 7.15 8.86 0.18
C VAL A 21 7.44 7.39 -0.12
N ALA A 22 6.84 6.81 -1.15
CA ALA A 22 7.08 5.42 -1.53
C ALA A 22 8.55 5.18 -1.93
N LEU A 23 9.14 6.08 -2.73
CA LEU A 23 10.54 6.01 -3.13
C LEU A 23 11.49 6.17 -1.94
N PHE A 24 11.17 7.06 -1.00
CA PHE A 24 11.94 7.20 0.24
C PHE A 24 11.93 5.90 1.06
N LEU A 25 10.76 5.28 1.26
CA LEU A 25 10.64 4.00 1.98
C LEU A 25 11.33 2.85 1.22
N PHE A 26 11.29 2.87 -0.11
CA PHE A 26 12.05 1.93 -0.94
C PHE A 26 13.56 2.11 -0.71
N GLY A 27 14.06 3.35 -0.76
CA GLY A 27 15.47 3.66 -0.49
C GLY A 27 15.94 3.22 0.90
N LEU A 28 15.13 3.45 1.94
CA LEU A 28 15.42 2.97 3.30
C LEU A 28 15.62 1.45 3.38
N SER A 29 15.02 0.68 2.46
CA SER A 29 15.13 -0.78 2.45
C SER A 29 16.54 -1.28 2.09
N TYR A 30 17.43 -0.40 1.59
CA TYR A 30 18.82 -0.71 1.30
C TYR A 30 19.78 -0.44 2.47
N PHE A 31 19.28 0.06 3.61
CA PHE A 31 20.08 0.39 4.79
C PHE A 31 19.69 -0.51 5.99
N PRO A 32 20.09 -1.79 6.00
CA PRO A 32 19.59 -2.77 6.96
C PRO A 32 19.92 -2.41 8.42
N TYR A 33 21.11 -1.86 8.68
CA TYR A 33 21.49 -1.35 10.01
C TYR A 33 20.53 -0.25 10.51
N THR A 34 20.20 0.71 9.65
CA THR A 34 19.26 1.80 9.98
C THR A 34 17.86 1.24 10.23
N VAL A 35 17.42 0.29 9.40
CA VAL A 35 16.14 -0.39 9.57
C VAL A 35 16.10 -1.15 10.90
N GLU A 36 17.13 -1.93 11.22
CA GLU A 36 17.21 -2.69 12.48
C GLU A 36 17.13 -1.77 13.70
N THR A 37 17.98 -0.75 13.74
CA THR A 37 18.11 0.16 14.89
C THR A 37 16.87 1.02 15.11
N TRP A 38 16.37 1.69 14.06
CA TRP A 38 15.29 2.66 14.21
C TRP A 38 13.90 2.05 14.01
N TYR A 39 13.75 1.18 13.02
CA TYR A 39 12.44 0.62 12.68
C TYR A 39 12.17 -0.67 13.46
N SER A 40 12.98 -1.71 13.30
CA SER A 40 12.71 -3.05 13.83
C SER A 40 12.84 -3.14 15.35
N THR A 41 13.80 -2.45 15.95
CA THR A 41 14.06 -2.48 17.39
C THR A 41 13.20 -1.49 18.18
N LEU A 42 12.99 -0.27 17.67
CA LEU A 42 12.31 0.79 18.42
C LEU A 42 10.83 0.96 18.03
N TRP A 43 10.53 1.00 16.74
CA TRP A 43 9.19 1.36 16.25
C TRP A 43 8.26 0.15 16.13
N TYR A 44 8.71 -0.89 15.43
CA TYR A 44 7.93 -2.08 15.10
C TYR A 44 7.39 -2.83 16.34
N PRO A 45 8.12 -2.98 17.47
CA PRO A 45 7.59 -3.67 18.64
C PRO A 45 6.43 -2.92 19.28
N LYS A 46 6.49 -1.58 19.34
CA LYS A 46 5.41 -0.73 19.85
C LYS A 46 4.17 -0.84 18.97
N LEU A 47 4.35 -0.77 17.66
CA LEU A 47 3.27 -0.94 16.69
C LEU A 47 2.63 -2.34 16.83
N GLY A 48 3.45 -3.38 16.94
CA GLY A 48 3.00 -4.75 17.14
C GLY A 48 2.21 -4.93 18.44
N GLN A 49 2.61 -4.26 19.52
CA GLN A 49 1.86 -4.27 20.78
C GLN A 49 0.48 -3.63 20.63
N ILE A 50 0.39 -2.47 19.97
CA ILE A 50 -0.89 -1.81 19.68
C ILE A 50 -1.80 -2.71 18.84
N MET A 51 -1.27 -3.30 17.77
CA MET A 51 -2.02 -4.21 16.88
C MET A 51 -2.55 -5.43 17.65
N ARG A 52 -1.72 -6.03 18.52
CA ARG A 52 -2.11 -7.16 19.38
C ARG A 52 -3.17 -6.76 20.40
N GLN A 53 -3.09 -5.56 20.99
CA GLN A 53 -4.11 -5.09 21.93
C GLN A 53 -5.48 -4.92 21.27
N ILE A 54 -5.51 -4.37 20.05
CA ILE A 54 -6.76 -4.21 19.28
C ILE A 54 -7.43 -5.56 19.02
N THR A 55 -6.62 -6.59 18.75
CA THR A 55 -7.11 -7.92 18.37
C THR A 55 -7.03 -8.96 19.49
N ALA A 56 -6.75 -8.55 20.73
CA ALA A 56 -6.49 -9.47 21.84
C ALA A 56 -7.64 -10.45 22.16
N LYS A 57 -8.87 -10.08 21.81
CA LYS A 57 -10.09 -10.87 22.09
C LYS A 57 -10.51 -11.81 20.96
N ILE A 58 -9.81 -11.78 19.82
CA ILE A 58 -10.16 -12.58 18.65
C ILE A 58 -8.94 -13.38 18.18
N PRO A 59 -9.13 -14.56 17.55
CA PRO A 59 -8.02 -15.41 17.11
C PRO A 59 -7.34 -14.92 15.81
N PHE A 60 -7.66 -13.71 15.35
CA PHE A 60 -7.17 -13.15 14.09
C PHE A 60 -6.34 -11.89 14.35
N SER A 61 -5.23 -11.72 13.63
CA SER A 61 -4.45 -10.50 13.70
C SER A 61 -5.12 -9.37 12.93
N LEU A 62 -4.73 -8.12 13.22
CA LEU A 62 -5.21 -6.96 12.47
C LEU A 62 -4.74 -7.00 11.00
N GLY A 63 -3.60 -7.64 10.73
CA GLY A 63 -3.11 -7.92 9.38
C GLY A 63 -4.03 -8.87 8.62
N ASP A 64 -4.50 -9.95 9.24
CA ASP A 64 -5.42 -10.91 8.62
C ASP A 64 -6.73 -10.25 8.20
N ILE A 65 -7.29 -9.42 9.08
CA ILE A 65 -8.48 -8.62 8.78
C ILE A 65 -8.20 -7.70 7.57
N GLY A 66 -7.04 -7.03 7.57
CA GLY A 66 -6.60 -6.19 6.46
C GLY A 66 -6.50 -6.97 5.13
N TYR A 67 -5.91 -8.16 5.13
CA TYR A 67 -5.79 -9.00 3.94
C TYR A 67 -7.14 -9.48 3.42
N VAL A 68 -8.05 -9.91 4.30
CA VAL A 68 -9.40 -10.34 3.91
C VAL A 68 -10.18 -9.17 3.31
N LEU A 69 -10.14 -7.99 3.93
CA LEU A 69 -10.80 -6.80 3.41
C LEU A 69 -10.23 -6.37 2.05
N LEU A 70 -8.90 -6.40 1.89
CA LEU A 70 -8.23 -6.13 0.63
C LEU A 70 -8.65 -7.13 -0.46
N ALA A 71 -8.68 -8.43 -0.14
CA ALA A 71 -9.09 -9.47 -1.07
C ALA A 71 -10.54 -9.28 -1.52
N ILE A 72 -11.48 -9.07 -0.59
CA ILE A 72 -12.88 -8.78 -0.90
C ILE A 72 -12.99 -7.54 -1.79
N TYR A 73 -12.29 -6.46 -1.44
CA TYR A 73 -12.29 -5.23 -2.22
C TYR A 73 -11.82 -5.48 -3.66
N LEU A 74 -10.70 -6.19 -3.86
CA LEU A 74 -10.18 -6.50 -5.18
C LEU A 74 -11.14 -7.39 -5.98
N ILE A 75 -11.67 -8.46 -5.37
CA ILE A 75 -12.62 -9.37 -6.02
C ILE A 75 -13.87 -8.61 -6.48
N VAL A 76 -14.47 -7.80 -5.60
CA VAL A 76 -15.67 -7.03 -5.94
C VAL A 76 -15.41 -6.08 -7.10
N ASN A 77 -14.27 -5.39 -7.12
CA ASN A 77 -13.93 -4.48 -8.22
C ASN A 77 -13.65 -5.22 -9.53
N VAL A 78 -12.99 -6.37 -9.48
CA VAL A 78 -12.74 -7.21 -10.67
C VAL A 78 -14.06 -7.74 -11.24
N VAL A 79 -14.94 -8.30 -10.40
CA VAL A 79 -16.25 -8.79 -10.82
C VAL A 79 -17.09 -7.66 -11.43
N ARG A 80 -17.13 -6.50 -10.78
CA ARG A 80 -17.81 -5.31 -11.32
C ARG A 80 -17.25 -4.87 -12.66
N PHE A 81 -15.93 -4.89 -12.82
CA PHE A 81 -15.26 -4.55 -14.08
C PHE A 81 -15.63 -5.53 -15.19
N ILE A 82 -15.64 -6.84 -14.92
CA ILE A 82 -16.01 -7.87 -15.89
C ILE A 82 -17.48 -7.72 -16.32
N ILE A 83 -18.40 -7.57 -15.36
CA ILE A 83 -19.84 -7.44 -15.64
C ILE A 83 -20.14 -6.18 -16.46
N GLN A 84 -19.52 -5.04 -16.11
CA GLN A 84 -19.77 -3.76 -16.79
C GLN A 84 -18.96 -3.61 -18.10
N GLY A 85 -17.86 -4.35 -18.23
CA GLY A 85 -16.96 -4.28 -19.37
C GLY A 85 -17.35 -5.20 -20.54
N ALA A 86 -18.27 -6.14 -20.33
CA ALA A 86 -18.78 -7.00 -21.39
C ALA A 86 -19.56 -6.17 -22.44
N GLY A 87 -18.88 -5.80 -23.53
CA GLY A 87 -19.45 -5.06 -24.66
C GLY A 87 -19.26 -3.53 -24.62
N ALA A 88 -18.60 -2.99 -23.59
CA ALA A 88 -18.40 -1.55 -23.45
C ALA A 88 -17.15 -1.04 -24.20
N ARG A 89 -17.28 0.06 -24.96
CA ARG A 89 -16.14 0.85 -25.45
C ARG A 89 -15.76 1.88 -24.39
N PHE A 90 -14.65 1.66 -23.69
CA PHE A 90 -14.15 2.60 -22.70
C PHE A 90 -13.52 3.83 -23.38
N PRO A 91 -13.99 5.06 -23.08
CA PRO A 91 -13.31 6.26 -23.57
C PRO A 91 -11.91 6.39 -22.95
N LEU A 92 -11.00 7.11 -23.61
CA LEU A 92 -9.63 7.32 -23.12
C LEU A 92 -9.59 7.87 -21.68
N ASP A 93 -10.56 8.72 -21.35
CA ASP A 93 -10.83 9.33 -20.04
C ASP A 93 -11.04 8.32 -18.92
N TRP A 94 -11.64 7.19 -19.25
CA TRP A 94 -11.87 6.12 -18.32
C TRP A 94 -10.54 5.47 -17.91
N TRP A 95 -9.61 5.33 -18.85
CA TRP A 95 -8.27 4.80 -18.59
C TRP A 95 -7.40 5.78 -17.79
N THR A 96 -7.47 7.08 -18.05
CA THR A 96 -6.70 8.07 -17.28
C THR A 96 -7.18 8.12 -15.83
N TRP A 97 -8.50 8.13 -15.60
CA TRP A 97 -9.07 8.14 -14.25
C TRP A 97 -8.91 6.81 -13.53
N GLY A 98 -9.10 5.68 -14.23
CA GLY A 98 -8.86 4.35 -13.71
C GLY A 98 -7.40 4.15 -13.31
N GLY A 99 -6.46 4.55 -14.18
CA GLY A 99 -5.03 4.53 -13.91
C GLY A 99 -4.65 5.37 -12.70
N TYR A 100 -5.17 6.61 -12.58
CA TYR A 100 -4.96 7.45 -11.39
C TYR A 100 -5.39 6.74 -10.10
N LYS A 101 -6.58 6.11 -10.10
CA LYS A 101 -7.09 5.39 -8.94
C LYS A 101 -6.24 4.19 -8.57
N ILE A 102 -5.88 3.37 -9.56
CA ILE A 102 -5.07 2.17 -9.36
C ILE A 102 -3.69 2.54 -8.82
N ILE A 103 -3.02 3.52 -9.43
CA ILE A 103 -1.70 3.99 -8.99
C ILE A 103 -1.77 4.56 -7.57
N THR A 104 -2.73 5.45 -7.31
CA THR A 104 -2.90 6.05 -5.98
C THR A 104 -3.19 5.00 -4.91
N PHE A 105 -4.05 4.02 -5.21
CA PHE A 105 -4.35 2.91 -4.30
C PHE A 105 -3.11 2.05 -4.05
N SER A 106 -2.37 1.70 -5.11
CA SER A 106 -1.16 0.89 -5.01
C SER A 106 -0.07 1.58 -4.21
N LEU A 107 0.14 2.88 -4.41
CA LEU A 107 1.09 3.68 -3.62
C LEU A 107 0.70 3.72 -2.15
N LYS A 108 -0.57 3.98 -1.83
CA LYS A 108 -1.06 3.96 -0.44
C LYS A 108 -0.87 2.58 0.19
N LEU A 109 -1.24 1.52 -0.53
CA LEU A 109 -1.08 0.15 -0.05
C LEU A 109 0.39 -0.20 0.20
N TYR A 110 1.29 0.17 -0.72
CA TYR A 110 2.73 -0.02 -0.58
C TYR A 110 3.31 0.74 0.63
N ILE A 111 2.93 2.01 0.81
CA ILE A 111 3.38 2.83 1.94
C ILE A 111 2.88 2.22 3.26
N CYS A 112 1.60 1.88 3.35
CA CYS A 112 1.03 1.22 4.53
C CYS A 112 1.75 -0.11 4.81
N PHE A 113 1.95 -0.94 3.79
CA PHE A 113 2.70 -2.19 3.92
C PHE A 113 4.10 -1.94 4.49
N LYS A 114 4.89 -1.04 3.87
CA LYS A 114 6.27 -0.73 4.31
C LYS A 114 6.32 -0.21 5.74
N LEU A 115 5.42 0.70 6.11
CA LEU A 115 5.37 1.29 7.45
C LEU A 115 4.83 0.35 8.52
N LEU A 116 3.89 -0.54 8.19
CA LEU A 116 3.29 -1.45 9.16
C LEU A 116 4.20 -2.63 9.49
N TRP A 117 4.85 -3.21 8.49
CA TRP A 117 5.75 -4.35 8.69
C TRP A 117 6.83 -4.51 7.61
N GLY A 118 6.64 -3.92 6.43
CA GLY A 118 7.44 -4.21 5.25
C GLY A 118 8.90 -3.81 5.38
N LEU A 119 9.22 -2.77 6.16
CA LEU A 119 10.60 -2.44 6.50
C LEU A 119 11.23 -3.47 7.43
N ASN A 120 10.47 -4.14 8.31
CA ASN A 120 11.03 -5.15 9.24
C ASN A 120 11.70 -6.32 8.49
N TYR A 121 11.26 -6.61 7.26
CA TYR A 121 11.89 -7.63 6.40
C TYR A 121 13.24 -7.20 5.81
N ASN A 122 13.59 -5.92 5.90
CA ASN A 122 14.84 -5.36 5.38
C ASN A 122 15.88 -5.13 6.49
N ARG A 123 15.68 -5.72 7.67
CA ARG A 123 16.59 -5.62 8.82
C ARG A 123 17.84 -6.48 8.62
N GLU A 124 18.78 -6.45 9.55
CA GLU A 124 20.00 -7.26 9.44
C GLU A 124 19.67 -8.76 9.48
N GLY A 125 20.48 -9.55 8.77
CA GLY A 125 20.30 -11.01 8.73
C GLY A 125 20.55 -11.65 10.10
N ILE A 126 20.00 -12.84 10.31
CA ILE A 126 20.13 -13.60 11.57
C ILE A 126 21.60 -13.82 11.97
N ALA A 127 22.51 -13.88 11.00
CA ALA A 127 23.95 -14.01 11.25
C ALA A 127 24.56 -12.86 12.08
N TYR A 128 23.94 -11.68 12.09
CA TYR A 128 24.36 -10.53 12.91
C TYR A 128 23.67 -10.49 14.29
N GLN A 129 22.77 -11.45 14.58
CA GLN A 129 21.95 -11.52 15.79
C GLN A 129 22.39 -12.64 16.76
N LEU A 130 23.46 -13.37 16.40
CA LEU A 130 24.07 -14.46 17.18
C LEU A 130 25.39 -13.97 17.81
#